data_AF-A0A6C0LE11-F1
#
_entry.id   AF-A0A6C0LE11-F1
#
_cell.length_a   1.000
_cell.length_b   1.000
_cell.length_c   1.000
_cell.angle_alpha   90.00
_cell.angle_beta   90.00
_cell.angle_gamma   90.00
#
_symmetry.space_group_name_H-M   'P 1'
#
loop_
_entity.id
_entity.type
_entity.pdbx_description
1 polymer ?
#
loop_
_entity_poly.entity_id
_entity_poly.type
_entity_poly.pdbx_seq_one_letter_code
_entity_poly.pdbx_strand_id
1 'polypeptide(L)'
;MAYSLSPPSFGKSMLDLRSKDETLNVGTRWTIEEDNRLVQEIKENKTYEEIALEHKRTVHGIHCRVISHIIYPKIKDADSDMGLISLEYKIDYSLLLRQINKIKMKGTVNKKSKDNDDIPTNKQILEYLKQLENKIDEINSKLDNLEYLR
;
A
#
# COMPACT_ATOMS: atom_id res chain seq x y z
N MET A 1 22.01 25.18 14.34
CA MET A 1 21.30 24.07 15.02
C MET A 1 20.38 23.41 14.00
N ALA A 2 20.71 22.22 13.52
CA ALA A 2 19.87 21.48 12.59
C ALA A 2 18.95 20.55 13.39
N TYR A 3 17.65 20.83 13.39
CA TYR A 3 16.67 19.93 14.00
C TYR A 3 16.45 18.74 13.05
N SER A 4 16.97 17.58 13.44
CA SER A 4 16.62 16.30 12.82
C SER A 4 15.20 15.94 13.23
N LEU A 5 14.21 16.24 12.40
CA LEU A 5 12.85 15.75 12.55
C LEU A 5 12.84 14.25 12.25
N SER A 6 12.89 13.42 13.28
CA SER A 6 12.58 11.99 13.12
C SER A 6 11.12 11.85 12.67
N PRO A 7 10.81 10.89 11.78
CA PRO A 7 9.43 10.65 11.37
C PRO A 7 8.56 10.34 12.59
N PRO A 8 7.33 10.89 12.68
CA PRO A 8 6.45 10.61 13.81
C PRO A 8 6.24 9.11 13.95
N SER A 9 6.48 8.58 15.14
CA SER A 9 6.09 7.22 15.49
C SER A 9 4.57 7.10 15.32
N PHE A 10 4.12 6.07 14.60
CA PHE A 10 2.72 5.82 14.24
C PHE A 10 1.75 5.89 15.44
N GLY A 11 2.22 5.58 16.66
CA GLY A 11 1.40 5.62 17.87
C GLY A 11 1.14 7.03 18.42
N LYS A 12 2.10 7.96 18.29
CA LYS A 12 1.93 9.35 18.76
C LYS A 12 0.95 10.12 17.88
N SER A 13 1.03 9.93 16.56
CA SER A 13 0.15 10.59 15.59
C SER A 13 -1.34 10.25 15.75
N MET A 14 -1.70 9.06 16.23
CA MET A 14 -3.11 8.67 16.33
C MET A 14 -3.82 9.31 17.53
N LEU A 15 -3.13 9.45 18.66
CA LEU A 15 -3.66 10.14 19.85
C LEU A 15 -3.91 11.62 19.54
N ASP A 16 -2.97 12.26 18.84
CA ASP A 16 -3.08 13.66 18.39
C ASP A 16 -4.23 13.87 17.39
N LEU A 17 -4.55 12.86 16.58
CA LEU A 17 -5.72 12.91 15.70
C LEU A 17 -7.01 12.75 16.51
N ARG A 18 -7.04 11.87 17.51
CA ARG A 18 -8.24 11.69 18.34
C ARG A 18 -8.51 12.81 19.32
N SER A 19 -7.53 13.66 19.63
CA SER A 19 -7.77 14.82 20.50
C SER A 19 -8.61 15.92 19.83
N LYS A 20 -8.85 15.84 18.52
CA LYS A 20 -9.70 16.78 17.77
C LYS A 20 -11.09 16.20 17.59
N ASP A 21 -12.13 17.00 17.83
CA ASP A 21 -13.53 16.55 17.72
C ASP A 21 -13.85 16.00 16.31
N GLU A 22 -13.31 16.64 15.28
CA GLU A 22 -13.47 16.28 13.87
C GLU A 22 -12.87 14.92 13.50
N THR A 23 -11.99 14.35 14.33
CA THR A 23 -11.27 13.11 14.03
C THR A 23 -11.28 12.10 15.19
N LEU A 24 -12.26 12.21 16.09
CA LEU A 24 -12.45 11.33 17.25
C LEU A 24 -12.50 9.85 16.89
N ASN A 25 -13.06 9.51 15.72
CA ASN A 25 -13.23 8.13 15.29
C ASN A 25 -12.04 7.61 14.46
N VAL A 26 -10.91 8.33 14.37
CA VAL A 26 -9.74 7.80 13.66
C VAL A 26 -9.27 6.50 14.30
N GLY A 27 -9.06 5.45 13.49
CA GLY A 27 -8.58 4.15 13.95
C GLY A 27 -9.58 3.32 14.76
N THR A 28 -10.82 3.79 14.97
CA THR A 28 -11.89 2.94 15.52
C THR A 28 -12.36 1.96 14.43
N ARG A 29 -12.91 0.82 14.85
CA ARG A 29 -13.47 -0.18 13.92
C ARG A 29 -14.64 0.43 13.15
N TRP A 30 -14.73 0.11 11.86
CA TRP A 30 -15.87 0.47 11.01
C TRP A 30 -17.01 -0.52 11.19
N THR A 31 -18.24 -0.03 11.24
CA THR A 31 -19.45 -0.86 11.25
C THR A 31 -20.07 -0.98 9.86
N ILE A 32 -20.99 -1.94 9.69
CA ILE A 32 -21.73 -2.13 8.43
C ILE A 32 -22.69 -0.95 8.20
N GLU A 33 -23.25 -0.39 9.28
CA GLU A 33 -24.12 0.78 9.23
C GLU A 33 -23.35 2.04 8.79
N GLU A 34 -22.09 2.19 9.21
CA GLU A 34 -21.20 3.22 8.66
C GLU A 34 -20.98 3.03 7.15
N ASP A 35 -20.69 1.81 6.69
CA ASP A 35 -20.51 1.53 5.26
C ASP A 35 -21.77 1.87 4.44
N ASN A 36 -22.95 1.51 4.95
CA ASN A 36 -24.22 1.82 4.30
C ASN A 36 -24.46 3.34 4.23
N ARG A 37 -24.11 4.08 5.29
CA ARG A 37 -24.17 5.55 5.30
C ARG A 37 -23.21 6.17 4.29
N LEU A 38 -21.98 5.69 4.19
CA LEU A 38 -21.01 6.17 3.19
C LEU A 38 -21.56 6.02 1.76
N VAL A 39 -22.18 4.87 1.44
CA VAL A 39 -22.79 4.67 0.12
C VAL A 39 -23.89 5.69 -0.15
N GLN A 40 -24.73 5.97 0.86
CA GLN A 40 -25.83 6.90 0.74
C GLN A 40 -25.34 8.35 0.59
N GLU A 41 -24.39 8.78 1.40
CA GLU A 41 -23.82 10.14 1.37
C GLU A 41 -23.12 10.44 0.04
N ILE A 42 -22.43 9.46 -0.54
CA ILE A 42 -21.83 9.58 -1.87
C ILE A 42 -22.92 9.77 -2.94
N LYS A 43 -24.03 9.01 -2.86
CA LYS A 43 -25.18 9.16 -3.77
C LYS A 43 -25.88 10.51 -3.60
N GLU A 44 -25.90 11.04 -2.39
CA GLU A 44 -26.40 12.38 -2.05
C GLU A 44 -25.46 13.50 -2.50
N ASN A 45 -24.38 13.15 -3.21
CA ASN A 45 -23.38 14.08 -3.74
C ASN A 45 -22.58 14.85 -2.69
N LYS A 46 -22.55 14.39 -1.43
CA LYS A 46 -21.67 14.98 -0.41
C LYS A 46 -20.20 14.87 -0.82
N THR A 47 -19.42 15.88 -0.44
CA THR A 47 -17.96 15.89 -0.60
C THR A 47 -17.30 14.95 0.41
N TYR A 48 -16.08 14.50 0.12
CA TYR A 48 -15.34 13.63 1.04
C TYR A 48 -14.95 14.36 2.32
N GLU A 49 -14.83 15.69 2.28
CA GLU A 49 -14.61 16.57 3.41
C GLU A 49 -15.82 16.59 4.34
N GLU A 50 -17.04 16.75 3.80
CA GLU A 50 -18.29 16.71 4.58
C GLU A 50 -18.49 15.34 5.22
N ILE A 51 -18.30 14.27 4.44
CA ILE A 51 -18.40 12.89 4.93
C ILE A 51 -17.38 12.64 6.04
N ALA A 52 -16.14 13.12 5.88
CA ALA A 52 -15.10 12.97 6.90
C ALA A 52 -15.49 13.63 8.23
N LEU A 53 -16.04 14.84 8.17
CA LEU A 53 -16.51 15.58 9.35
C LEU A 53 -17.68 14.87 10.05
N GLU A 54 -18.69 14.42 9.29
CA GLU A 54 -19.86 13.73 9.85
C GLU A 54 -19.49 12.41 10.54
N HIS A 55 -18.56 11.65 9.95
CA HIS A 55 -18.08 10.40 10.53
C HIS A 55 -16.99 10.60 11.59
N LYS A 56 -16.53 11.84 11.79
CA LYS A 56 -15.41 12.21 12.65
C LYS A 56 -14.13 11.44 12.35
N ARG A 57 -13.78 11.32 11.06
CA ARG A 57 -12.61 10.60 10.56
C ARG A 57 -11.85 11.48 9.57
N THR A 58 -10.64 11.09 9.20
CA THR A 58 -9.88 11.81 8.18
C THR A 58 -10.42 11.52 6.78
N VAL A 59 -10.35 12.49 5.87
CA VAL A 59 -10.66 12.33 4.43
C VAL A 59 -9.93 11.12 3.83
N HIS A 60 -8.64 10.97 4.17
CA HIS A 60 -7.86 9.81 3.74
C HIS A 60 -8.43 8.48 4.25
N GLY A 61 -8.93 8.45 5.50
CA GLY A 61 -9.60 7.30 6.09
C GLY A 61 -10.89 6.93 5.35
N ILE A 62 -11.70 7.93 5.00
CA ILE A 62 -12.91 7.74 4.18
C ILE A 62 -12.53 7.15 2.82
N HIS A 63 -11.60 7.77 2.08
CA HIS A 63 -11.15 7.24 0.79
C HIS A 63 -10.66 5.79 0.89
N CYS A 64 -9.83 5.48 1.88
CA CYS A 64 -9.34 4.12 2.08
C CYS A 64 -10.49 3.14 2.32
N ARG A 65 -11.50 3.53 3.12
CA ARG A 65 -12.65 2.68 3.41
C ARG A 65 -13.51 2.45 2.17
N VAL A 66 -13.91 3.52 1.50
CA VAL A 66 -14.73 3.48 0.28
C VAL A 66 -14.06 2.62 -0.79
N ILE A 67 -12.78 2.85 -1.06
CA ILE A 67 -12.07 2.08 -2.09
C ILE A 67 -12.00 0.59 -1.72
N SER A 68 -11.66 0.26 -0.48
CA SER A 68 -11.40 -1.14 -0.09
C SER A 68 -12.65 -1.97 0.18
N HIS A 69 -13.72 -1.38 0.71
CA HIS A 69 -14.90 -2.11 1.18
C HIS A 69 -16.17 -1.83 0.35
N ILE A 70 -16.20 -0.75 -0.43
CA ILE A 70 -17.36 -0.42 -1.27
C ILE A 70 -17.04 -0.66 -2.75
N ILE A 71 -15.94 -0.09 -3.25
CA ILE A 71 -15.57 -0.16 -4.66
C ILE A 71 -14.92 -1.52 -4.99
N TYR A 72 -13.86 -1.90 -4.30
CA TYR A 72 -13.07 -3.09 -4.63
C TYR A 72 -13.91 -4.39 -4.71
N PRO A 73 -14.86 -4.67 -3.79
CA PRO A 73 -15.69 -5.87 -3.89
C PRO A 73 -16.54 -5.95 -5.16
N LYS A 74 -16.88 -4.81 -5.78
CA LYS A 74 -17.68 -4.75 -7.02
C LYS A 74 -16.84 -5.03 -8.27
N ILE A 75 -15.54 -4.72 -8.22
CA ILE A 75 -14.65 -4.72 -9.39
C ILE A 75 -13.58 -5.81 -9.36
N LYS A 76 -13.44 -6.53 -8.24
CA LYS A 76 -12.40 -7.55 -8.07
C LYS A 76 -12.56 -8.74 -9.04
N ASP A 77 -13.78 -9.04 -9.46
CA ASP A 77 -14.12 -10.19 -10.29
C ASP A 77 -14.61 -9.80 -11.70
N ALA A 78 -14.61 -8.50 -12.03
CA ALA A 78 -15.12 -7.97 -13.29
C ALA A 78 -14.09 -7.05 -13.95
N ASP A 79 -14.01 -7.11 -15.28
CA ASP A 79 -13.26 -6.11 -16.03
C ASP A 79 -14.01 -4.78 -15.94
N SER A 80 -13.43 -3.84 -15.20
CA SER A 80 -14.10 -2.60 -14.81
C SER A 80 -13.27 -1.39 -15.23
N ASP A 81 -13.91 -0.43 -15.89
CA ASP A 81 -13.25 0.81 -16.28
C ASP A 81 -13.02 1.73 -15.07
N MET A 82 -11.75 1.85 -14.68
CA MET A 82 -11.32 2.67 -13.54
C MET A 82 -11.63 4.16 -13.74
N GLY A 83 -11.72 4.64 -14.98
CA GLY A 83 -12.09 6.02 -15.31
C GLY A 83 -13.56 6.29 -14.95
N LEU A 84 -14.46 5.40 -15.34
CA LEU A 84 -15.88 5.50 -14.98
C LEU A 84 -16.09 5.40 -13.47
N ILE A 85 -15.37 4.51 -12.78
CA ILE A 85 -15.43 4.38 -11.32
C ILE A 85 -14.93 5.65 -10.63
N SER A 86 -13.83 6.22 -11.11
CA SER A 86 -13.28 7.48 -10.58
C SER A 86 -14.33 8.61 -10.66
N LEU A 87 -15.06 8.69 -11.77
CA LEU A 87 -16.14 9.66 -11.95
C LEU A 87 -17.36 9.36 -11.05
N GLU A 88 -17.83 8.12 -11.00
CA GLU A 88 -19.00 7.70 -10.21
C GLU A 88 -18.82 8.02 -8.72
N TYR A 89 -17.64 7.69 -8.17
CA TYR A 89 -17.34 7.88 -6.76
C TYR A 89 -16.66 9.22 -6.45
N LYS A 90 -16.40 10.07 -7.46
CA LYS A 90 -15.69 11.35 -7.32
C LYS A 90 -14.34 11.22 -6.60
N ILE A 91 -13.61 10.14 -6.88
CA ILE A 91 -12.27 9.90 -6.33
C ILE A 91 -11.26 10.16 -7.42
N ASP A 92 -10.18 10.89 -7.09
CA ASP A 92 -9.06 11.08 -8.01
C ASP A 92 -8.57 9.74 -8.58
N TYR A 93 -8.41 9.69 -9.90
CA TYR A 93 -8.05 8.46 -10.61
C TYR A 93 -6.72 7.87 -10.12
N SER A 94 -5.72 8.73 -9.88
CA SER A 94 -4.40 8.29 -9.42
C SER A 94 -4.46 7.69 -8.01
N LEU A 95 -5.26 8.30 -7.12
CA LEU A 95 -5.52 7.80 -5.77
C LEU A 95 -6.22 6.44 -5.80
N LEU A 96 -7.28 6.32 -6.62
CA LEU A 96 -8.03 5.07 -6.79
C LEU A 96 -7.11 3.95 -7.27
N LEU A 97 -6.40 4.17 -8.38
CA LEU A 97 -5.52 3.18 -8.98
C LEU A 97 -4.43 2.72 -8.01
N ARG A 98 -3.76 3.67 -7.33
CA ARG A 98 -2.73 3.38 -6.34
C ARG A 98 -3.25 2.49 -5.22
N GLN A 99 -4.43 2.80 -4.70
CA GLN A 99 -5.00 2.08 -3.57
C GLN A 99 -5.50 0.68 -3.95
N ILE A 100 -6.12 0.53 -5.13
CA ILE A 100 -6.52 -0.77 -5.67
C ILE A 100 -5.29 -1.68 -5.88
N ASN A 101 -4.22 -1.15 -6.47
CA ASN A 101 -2.97 -1.90 -6.64
C ASN A 101 -2.39 -2.35 -5.30
N LYS A 102 -2.42 -1.48 -4.29
CA LYS A 102 -1.99 -1.81 -2.93
C LYS A 102 -2.81 -2.96 -2.32
N ILE A 103 -4.13 -2.99 -2.56
CA ILE A 103 -5.01 -4.08 -2.09
C ILE A 103 -4.66 -5.39 -2.80
N LYS A 104 -4.50 -5.37 -4.12
CA LYS A 104 -4.11 -6.55 -4.93
C LYS A 104 -2.76 -7.11 -4.48
N MET A 105 -1.77 -6.26 -4.23
CA MET A 105 -0.46 -6.67 -3.73
C MET A 105 -0.51 -7.26 -2.32
N LYS A 106 -1.32 -6.71 -1.41
CA LYS A 106 -1.50 -7.32 -0.07
C LYS A 106 -2.16 -8.69 -0.13
N GLY A 107 -3.13 -8.88 -1.04
CA GLY A 107 -3.76 -10.18 -1.26
C GLY A 107 -2.80 -11.25 -1.79
N THR A 108 -1.83 -10.87 -2.64
CA THR A 108 -0.82 -11.80 -3.18
C THR A 108 0.28 -12.14 -2.16
N VAL A 109 0.70 -11.18 -1.32
CA VAL A 109 1.65 -11.44 -0.23
C VAL A 109 1.04 -12.35 0.85
N ASN A 110 -0.24 -12.18 1.19
CA ASN A 110 -0.93 -13.04 2.16
C ASN A 110 -1.39 -14.40 1.60
N LYS A 111 -1.41 -14.60 0.27
CA LYS A 111 -1.66 -15.92 -0.34
C LYS A 111 -0.42 -16.83 -0.37
N LYS A 112 0.77 -16.31 -0.08
CA LYS A 112 2.03 -17.09 0.00
C LYS A 112 2.23 -17.78 1.36
N SER A 113 1.18 -18.40 1.88
CA SER A 113 1.28 -19.29 3.06
C SER A 113 0.52 -20.59 2.81
N LYS A 114 0.77 -21.22 1.67
CA LYS A 114 0.65 -22.66 1.41
C LYS A 114 1.07 -22.89 -0.05
N ASP A 115 2.38 -22.97 -0.23
CA ASP A 115 3.06 -23.87 -1.18
C ASP A 115 4.54 -23.46 -1.14
N ASN A 116 5.36 -24.39 -0.66
CA ASN A 116 6.79 -24.41 -0.92
C ASN A 116 6.96 -24.42 -2.44
N ASP A 117 7.69 -23.45 -2.99
CA ASP A 117 8.81 -23.72 -3.91
C ASP A 117 9.61 -22.41 -4.11
N ASP A 118 10.86 -22.48 -3.64
CA ASP A 118 12.05 -21.69 -3.99
C ASP A 118 11.89 -20.27 -4.55
N ILE A 119 11.62 -19.31 -3.65
CA ILE A 119 12.05 -17.92 -3.89
C ILE A 119 13.22 -17.64 -2.95
N PRO A 120 14.46 -17.53 -3.49
CA PRO A 120 15.63 -17.21 -2.69
C PRO A 120 15.41 -15.91 -1.93
N THR A 121 15.65 -15.94 -0.63
CA THR A 121 15.64 -14.75 0.22
C THR A 121 16.70 -13.76 -0.27
N ASN A 122 16.52 -12.46 -0.01
CA ASN A 122 17.51 -11.43 -0.33
C ASN A 122 18.91 -11.76 0.23
N LYS A 123 18.97 -12.45 1.37
CA LYS A 123 20.22 -12.94 1.95
C LYS A 123 20.90 -14.00 1.09
N GLN A 124 20.14 -14.98 0.59
CA GLN A 124 20.65 -16.01 -0.31
C GLN A 124 21.08 -15.42 -1.67
N ILE A 125 20.35 -14.42 -2.17
CA ILE A 125 20.74 -13.69 -3.39
C ILE A 125 22.07 -12.94 -3.19
N LEU A 126 22.22 -12.23 -2.07
CA LEU A 126 23.46 -11.52 -1.74
C LEU A 126 24.66 -12.46 -1.61
N GLU A 127 24.45 -13.62 -0.98
CA GLU A 127 25.50 -14.62 -0.83
C GLU A 127 25.93 -15.22 -2.17
N TYR A 128 24.97 -15.47 -3.07
CA TYR A 128 25.27 -15.94 -4.42
C TYR A 128 26.02 -14.89 -5.26
N LEU A 129 25.63 -13.60 -5.17
CA LEU A 129 26.33 -12.51 -5.84
C LEU A 129 27.79 -12.43 -5.39
N LYS A 130 28.06 -12.59 -4.09
CA LYS A 130 29.42 -12.61 -3.55
C LYS A 130 30.24 -13.80 -4.07
N GLN A 131 29.61 -14.96 -4.22
CA GLN A 131 30.28 -16.14 -4.80
C GLN A 131 30.62 -15.93 -6.28
N LEU A 132 29.74 -15.27 -7.03
CA LEU A 132 30.02 -14.93 -8.43
C LEU A 132 31.18 -13.95 -8.58
N GLU A 133 31.24 -12.94 -7.71
CA GLU A 133 32.34 -11.97 -7.68
C GLU A 133 33.69 -12.66 -7.46
N ASN A 134 33.78 -13.55 -6.45
CA ASN A 134 34.98 -14.34 -6.20
C ASN A 134 35.39 -15.24 -7.40
N LYS A 135 34.41 -15.82 -8.12
CA LYS A 135 34.69 -16.66 -9.29
C LYS A 135 35.21 -15.85 -10.47
N ILE A 136 34.72 -14.62 -10.65
CA ILE A 136 35.23 -13.71 -11.68
C ILE A 136 36.70 -13.38 -11.38
N ASP A 137 37.03 -13.07 -10.13
CA ASP A 137 38.42 -12.79 -9.73
C ASP A 137 39.35 -13.99 -9.95
N GLU A 138 38.87 -15.20 -9.66
CA GLU A 138 39.62 -16.44 -9.89
C GLU A 138 39.86 -16.69 -11.39
N ILE A 139 38.86 -16.44 -12.24
CA ILE A 139 38.98 -16.57 -13.69
C ILE A 139 39.99 -15.55 -14.23
N ASN A 140 39.90 -14.29 -13.81
CA ASN A 140 40.84 -13.25 -14.23
C ASN A 140 42.28 -13.60 -13.85
N SER A 141 42.50 -14.06 -12.62
CA SER A 141 43.82 -14.50 -12.16
C SER A 141 44.37 -15.67 -13.00
N LYS A 142 43.51 -16.61 -13.41
CA LYS A 142 43.90 -17.72 -14.30
C LYS A 142 44.21 -17.23 -15.71
N LEU A 143 43.48 -16.24 -16.20
CA LEU A 143 43.71 -15.63 -17.52
C LEU A 143 45.08 -14.93 -17.55
N ASP A 144 45.38 -14.13 -16.53
CA ASP A 144 46.66 -13.43 -16.39
C ASP A 144 47.82 -14.42 -16.41
N ASN A 145 47.72 -15.51 -15.63
CA ASN A 145 48.75 -16.56 -15.61
C ASN A 145 48.97 -17.23 -16.98
N LEU A 146 47.94 -17.33 -17.81
CA LEU A 146 48.04 -17.89 -19.15
C LEU A 146 48.62 -16.89 -20.16
N GLU A 147 48.36 -15.59 -20.00
CA GLU A 147 49.01 -14.54 -20.79
C GLU A 147 50.52 -14.46 -20.50
N TYR A 148 50.96 -14.71 -19.26
CA TYR A 148 52.38 -14.78 -18.90
C TYR A 148 53.12 -16.02 -19.46
N LEU A 149 52.39 -17.06 -19.90
CA LEU A 149 52.95 -18.28 -20.48
C LEU A 149 53.06 -18.24 -22.01
N ARG A 150 52.68 -17.13 -22.64
CA ARG A 150 52.68 -16.92 -24.09
C ARG A 150 53.80 -15.98 -24.52
#